data_AF-A0A180FZF6-F1
#
_entry.id   AF-A0A180FZF6-F1
#
_cell.length_a   1.000
_cell.length_b   1.000
_cell.length_c   1.000
_cell.angle_alpha   90.00
_cell.angle_beta   90.00
_cell.angle_gamma   90.00
#
_symmetry.space_group_name_H-M   'P 1'
#
loop_
_entity.id
_entity.type
_entity.pdbx_description
1 polymer ?
#
loop_
_entity_poly.entity_id
_entity_poly.type
_entity_poly.pdbx_seq_one_letter_code
_entity_poly.pdbx_strand_id
1 'polypeptide(L)'
;NLVFSLYLDWFSPEGCSNLGKKATIGAIILEPKLEQINHVLQPLVVELKELWDLPALRKTNGFESHAAQLFCSFCLLTKNNLHKTDTRKFPRRTDKDHRQNASAWLQLQNFTKRKKFAKEKGARWSVLNNLPYWRPVQFSSIEMMHALVLGDLKDHSMWFLNVPAAGAQLKSIEELDKAWCEPESL
;
A
#
# COMPACT_ATOMS: atom_id res chain seq x y z
N ASN A 1 -18.44 -22.34 19.01
CA ASN A 1 -17.01 -22.21 18.68
C ASN A 1 -16.84 -21.80 17.24
N LEU A 2 -16.76 -20.50 16.98
CA LEU A 2 -16.02 -20.05 15.81
C LEU A 2 -14.55 -20.16 16.20
N VAL A 3 -13.87 -21.19 15.71
CA VAL A 3 -12.43 -21.12 15.51
C VAL A 3 -12.25 -20.03 14.46
N PHE A 4 -11.63 -18.90 14.83
CA PHE A 4 -11.10 -17.99 13.83
C PHE A 4 -9.91 -18.68 13.18
N SER A 5 -10.17 -19.50 12.17
CA SER A 5 -9.17 -19.75 11.15
C SER A 5 -9.23 -18.53 10.24
N LEU A 6 -8.30 -17.59 10.46
CA LEU A 6 -8.08 -16.47 9.56
C LEU A 6 -7.41 -17.06 8.31
N TYR A 7 -8.20 -17.64 7.40
CA TYR A 7 -7.70 -18.07 6.11
C TYR A 7 -7.41 -16.81 5.30
N LEU A 8 -6.14 -16.40 5.30
CA LEU A 8 -5.60 -15.37 4.42
C LEU A 8 -5.56 -15.89 2.98
N ASP A 9 -6.72 -16.15 2.38
CA ASP A 9 -6.86 -16.25 0.93
C ASP A 9 -7.29 -14.88 0.38
N TRP A 10 -6.37 -13.91 0.46
CA TRP A 10 -6.50 -12.58 -0.14
C TRP A 10 -5.82 -12.52 -1.53
N PHE A 11 -5.72 -13.63 -2.24
CA PHE A 11 -5.42 -13.65 -3.67
C PHE A 11 -6.09 -14.86 -4.31
N SER A 12 -7.27 -14.66 -4.90
CA SER A 12 -7.78 -15.59 -5.89
C SER A 12 -7.98 -14.83 -7.21
N PRO A 13 -7.05 -14.95 -8.18
CA PRO A 13 -7.29 -14.58 -9.55
C PRO A 13 -7.95 -15.78 -10.24
N GLU A 14 -9.26 -15.70 -10.48
CA GLU A 14 -10.09 -16.60 -11.31
C GLU A 14 -10.23 -18.08 -10.85
N GLY A 15 -11.45 -18.56 -10.59
CA GLY A 15 -11.78 -20.00 -10.67
C GLY A 15 -12.87 -20.55 -9.72
N CYS A 16 -14.02 -20.94 -10.29
CA CYS A 16 -15.06 -21.77 -9.64
C CYS A 16 -14.54 -23.15 -9.16
N SER A 17 -15.03 -23.65 -8.03
CA SER A 17 -15.53 -25.04 -7.89
C SER A 17 -16.13 -25.33 -6.50
N ASN A 18 -17.18 -26.16 -6.46
CA ASN A 18 -17.92 -26.62 -5.29
C ASN A 18 -17.19 -27.78 -4.59
N LEU A 19 -17.05 -27.75 -3.25
CA LEU A 19 -16.84 -28.91 -2.35
C LEU A 19 -16.87 -28.35 -0.90
N GLY A 20 -17.58 -28.83 0.12
CA GLY A 20 -18.29 -30.07 0.36
C GLY A 20 -18.02 -30.55 1.80
N LYS A 21 -19.03 -30.39 2.68
CA LYS A 21 -19.36 -31.17 3.91
C LYS A 21 -18.75 -30.75 5.28
N LYS A 22 -19.61 -30.88 6.30
CA LYS A 22 -19.68 -30.24 7.64
C LYS A 22 -19.08 -31.08 8.78
N ALA A 23 -18.83 -30.46 9.93
CA ALA A 23 -19.16 -31.01 11.27
C ALA A 23 -19.47 -29.87 12.27
N THR A 24 -20.66 -29.89 12.86
CA THR A 24 -21.18 -28.86 13.78
C THR A 24 -21.29 -29.45 15.18
N ILE A 25 -20.68 -28.81 16.18
CA ILE A 25 -20.97 -29.02 17.61
C ILE A 25 -21.50 -27.70 18.17
N GLY A 26 -22.66 -27.78 18.82
CA GLY A 26 -23.49 -26.65 19.23
C GLY A 26 -22.78 -25.62 20.10
N ALA A 27 -23.06 -24.35 19.84
CA ALA A 27 -22.75 -23.24 20.72
C ALA A 27 -23.79 -22.14 20.51
N ILE A 28 -24.29 -21.63 21.64
CA ILE A 28 -25.34 -20.63 21.81
C ILE A 28 -25.08 -19.41 20.90
N ILE A 29 -26.09 -19.08 20.09
CA ILE A 29 -26.07 -17.97 19.14
C ILE A 29 -26.37 -16.68 19.91
N LEU A 30 -25.35 -15.83 20.08
CA LEU A 30 -25.52 -14.42 20.35
C LEU A 30 -24.98 -13.69 19.13
N GLU A 31 -25.84 -13.09 18.31
CA GLU A 31 -25.42 -12.19 17.24
C GLU A 31 -24.81 -10.94 17.90
N PRO A 32 -23.48 -10.72 17.83
CA PRO A 32 -22.89 -9.54 18.43
C PRO A 32 -23.33 -8.30 17.63
N LYS A 33 -23.69 -7.23 18.32
CA LYS A 33 -24.05 -5.96 17.68
C LYS A 33 -22.86 -5.44 16.86
N LEU A 34 -23.12 -4.78 15.72
CA LEU A 34 -22.10 -4.24 14.82
C LEU A 34 -21.05 -3.37 15.54
N GLU A 35 -21.46 -2.64 16.59
CA GLU A 35 -20.57 -1.90 17.49
C GLU A 35 -19.46 -2.78 18.09
N GLN A 36 -19.83 -3.96 18.60
CA GLN A 36 -18.92 -4.87 19.30
C GLN A 36 -17.91 -5.48 18.33
N ILE A 37 -18.34 -5.78 17.10
CA ILE A 37 -17.46 -6.26 16.04
C ILE A 37 -16.45 -5.17 15.66
N ASN A 38 -16.91 -3.93 15.51
CA ASN A 38 -16.04 -2.81 15.17
C ASN A 38 -14.97 -2.56 16.25
N HIS A 39 -15.30 -2.69 17.53
CA HIS A 39 -14.33 -2.55 18.62
C HIS A 39 -13.18 -3.57 18.55
N VAL A 40 -13.43 -4.78 18.06
CA VAL A 40 -12.41 -5.82 17.91
C VAL A 40 -11.64 -5.69 16.60
N LEU A 41 -12.31 -5.36 15.50
CA LEU A 41 -11.68 -5.30 14.17
C LEU A 41 -10.90 -4.01 13.92
N GLN A 42 -11.32 -2.89 14.51
CA GLN A 42 -10.67 -1.60 14.32
C GLN A 42 -9.16 -1.62 14.65
N PRO A 43 -8.69 -2.11 15.81
CA PRO A 43 -7.26 -2.15 16.10
C PRO A 43 -6.48 -3.00 15.10
N LEU A 44 -7.01 -4.17 14.72
CA LEU A 44 -6.38 -5.04 13.71
C LEU A 44 -6.24 -4.34 12.35
N VAL A 45 -7.29 -3.66 11.89
CA VAL A 45 -7.27 -2.91 10.63
C VAL A 45 -6.27 -1.75 10.69
N VAL A 46 -6.14 -1.10 11.85
CA VAL A 46 -5.19 0.00 12.05
C VAL A 46 -3.75 -0.49 12.05
N GLU A 47 -3.46 -1.66 12.62
CA GLU A 47 -2.12 -2.25 12.59
C GLU A 47 -1.75 -2.75 11.19
N LEU A 48 -2.67 -3.46 10.52
CA LEU A 48 -2.43 -4.04 9.20
C LEU A 48 -2.14 -2.99 8.12
N LYS A 49 -2.63 -1.76 8.26
CA LYS A 49 -2.38 -0.70 7.27
C LYS A 49 -0.89 -0.34 7.15
N GLU A 50 -0.10 -0.49 8.22
CA GLU A 50 1.33 -0.16 8.24
C GLU A 50 2.16 -1.22 7.48
N LEU A 51 1.59 -2.41 7.28
CA LEU A 51 2.22 -3.52 6.57
C LEU A 51 1.88 -3.55 5.07
N TRP A 52 0.92 -2.73 4.62
CA TRP A 52 0.51 -2.75 3.22
C TRP A 52 1.51 -2.03 2.33
N ASP A 53 1.94 -2.74 1.29
CA ASP A 53 2.66 -2.10 0.18
C ASP A 53 1.77 -1.04 -0.48
N LEU A 54 2.40 -0.07 -1.16
CA LEU A 54 1.68 1.03 -1.80
C LEU A 54 0.60 0.54 -2.80
N PRO A 55 0.82 -0.53 -3.61
CA PRO A 55 -0.22 -1.15 -4.42
C PRO A 55 -1.44 -1.66 -3.65
N ALA A 56 -1.26 -2.42 -2.56
CA ALA A 56 -2.37 -2.93 -1.75
C ALA A 56 -3.11 -1.76 -1.09
N LEU A 57 -2.38 -0.84 -0.48
CA LEU A 57 -2.92 0.35 0.18
C LEU A 57 -3.82 1.16 -0.76
N ARG A 58 -3.42 1.35 -2.02
CA ARG A 58 -4.24 2.08 -2.99
C ARG A 58 -5.51 1.33 -3.35
N LYS A 59 -5.45 0.01 -3.51
CA LYS A 59 -6.64 -0.81 -3.81
C LYS A 59 -7.63 -0.80 -2.65
N THR A 60 -7.14 -0.90 -1.41
CA THR A 60 -7.95 -0.89 -0.19
C THR A 60 -8.57 0.48 0.08
N ASN A 61 -7.79 1.56 -0.10
CA ASN A 61 -8.28 2.94 0.07
C ASN A 61 -9.09 3.47 -1.13
N GLY A 62 -9.14 2.74 -2.25
CA GLY A 62 -9.86 3.15 -3.45
C GLY A 62 -9.16 4.30 -4.20
N PHE A 63 -7.83 4.33 -4.18
CA PHE A 63 -7.04 5.20 -5.04
C PHE A 63 -6.73 4.53 -6.37
N GLU A 64 -6.39 5.36 -7.36
CA GLU A 64 -5.78 4.91 -8.61
C GLU A 64 -4.32 4.48 -8.41
N SER A 65 -3.78 3.75 -9.39
CA SER A 65 -2.43 3.16 -9.33
C SER A 65 -1.32 4.19 -9.09
N HIS A 66 -0.14 3.74 -8.67
CA HIS A 66 1.04 4.61 -8.53
C HIS A 66 1.39 5.37 -9.82
N ALA A 67 0.99 4.83 -10.98
CA ALA A 67 1.21 5.44 -12.28
C ALA A 67 0.09 6.41 -12.73
N ALA A 68 -0.92 6.67 -11.90
CA ALA A 68 -2.03 7.56 -12.25
C ALA A 68 -1.65 9.04 -12.32
N GLN A 69 -2.49 9.85 -12.96
CA GLN A 69 -2.30 11.31 -13.01
C GLN A 69 -2.33 11.94 -11.62
N LEU A 70 -3.30 11.53 -10.79
CA LEU A 70 -3.36 11.84 -9.37
C LEU A 70 -2.63 10.75 -8.59
N PHE A 71 -1.32 10.90 -8.50
CA PHE A 71 -0.45 9.87 -7.96
C PHE A 71 -0.40 9.92 -6.43
N CYS A 72 -0.49 11.05 -5.76
CA CYS A 72 -0.32 11.11 -4.30
C CYS A 72 -1.60 10.66 -3.56
N SER A 73 -1.49 10.05 -2.37
CA SER A 73 -2.65 9.78 -1.51
C SER A 73 -3.13 11.03 -0.78
N PHE A 74 -2.23 11.97 -0.46
CA PHE A 74 -2.48 13.14 0.38
C PHE A 74 -2.78 14.44 -0.39
N CYS A 75 -2.35 14.54 -1.64
CA CYS A 75 -2.55 15.73 -2.46
C CYS A 75 -3.19 15.40 -3.81
N LEU A 76 -3.78 16.41 -4.43
CA LEU A 76 -4.41 16.36 -5.75
C LEU A 76 -3.48 16.90 -6.84
N LEU A 77 -2.18 16.92 -6.60
CA LEU A 77 -1.19 17.34 -7.58
C LEU A 77 -1.16 16.34 -8.74
N THR A 78 -1.13 16.85 -9.96
CA THR A 78 -1.00 16.00 -11.15
C THR A 78 0.46 15.72 -11.47
N LYS A 79 0.73 14.61 -12.16
CA LYS A 79 2.09 14.24 -12.62
C LYS A 79 2.81 15.35 -13.37
N ASN A 80 2.09 16.14 -14.17
CA ASN A 80 2.68 17.26 -14.92
C ASN A 80 3.26 18.36 -14.01
N ASN A 81 2.76 18.46 -12.78
CA ASN A 81 3.18 19.44 -11.79
C ASN A 81 4.13 18.85 -10.74
N LEU A 82 4.70 17.66 -10.97
CA LEU A 82 5.59 16.97 -10.01
C LEU A 82 6.83 17.79 -9.63
N HIS A 83 7.29 18.66 -10.53
CA HIS A 83 8.44 19.54 -10.31
C HIS A 83 8.20 20.64 -9.25
N LYS A 84 6.94 20.88 -8.85
CA LYS A 84 6.63 21.87 -7.82
C LYS A 84 7.08 21.32 -6.46
N THR A 85 7.96 22.06 -5.78
CA THR A 85 8.52 21.65 -4.47
C THR A 85 7.85 22.33 -3.28
N ASP A 86 7.12 23.44 -3.49
CA ASP A 86 6.45 24.19 -2.43
C ASP A 86 5.17 23.47 -1.95
N THR A 87 5.33 22.63 -0.94
CA THR A 87 4.28 21.77 -0.37
C THR A 87 3.06 22.53 0.16
N ARG A 88 3.23 23.81 0.52
CA ARG A 88 2.14 24.67 1.01
C ARG A 88 1.11 24.99 -0.07
N LYS A 89 1.52 24.95 -1.33
CA LYS A 89 0.66 25.24 -2.49
C LYS A 89 -0.03 23.99 -3.03
N PHE A 90 0.21 22.83 -2.44
CA PHE A 90 -0.37 21.59 -2.95
C PHE A 90 -1.84 21.49 -2.54
N PRO A 91 -2.76 21.27 -3.51
CA PRO A 91 -4.16 21.04 -3.18
C PRO A 91 -4.26 19.76 -2.35
N ARG A 92 -4.76 19.89 -1.11
CA ARG A 92 -4.90 18.77 -0.18
C ARG A 92 -6.07 17.88 -0.58
N ARG A 93 -5.91 16.57 -0.45
CA ARG A 93 -7.01 15.62 -0.50
C ARG A 93 -7.57 15.43 0.91
N THR A 94 -8.89 15.45 1.04
CA THR A 94 -9.58 15.16 2.31
C THR A 94 -10.30 13.82 2.24
N ASP A 95 -10.46 13.15 3.39
CA ASP A 95 -11.23 11.90 3.48
C ASP A 95 -12.68 12.08 3.04
N LYS A 96 -13.27 13.24 3.38
CA LYS A 96 -14.65 13.59 3.04
C LYS A 96 -14.82 13.64 1.53
N ASP A 97 -13.96 14.40 0.84
CA ASP A 97 -14.04 14.54 -0.62
C ASP A 97 -13.75 13.22 -1.32
N HIS A 98 -12.77 12.46 -0.83
CA HIS A 98 -12.45 11.14 -1.39
C HIS A 98 -13.63 10.16 -1.27
N ARG A 99 -14.26 10.10 -0.10
CA ARG A 99 -15.45 9.27 0.12
C ARG A 99 -16.64 9.70 -0.72
N GLN A 100 -16.88 11.00 -0.86
CA GLN A 100 -17.94 11.52 -1.73
C GLN A 100 -17.71 11.11 -3.19
N ASN A 101 -16.49 11.25 -3.68
CA ASN A 101 -16.13 10.80 -5.03
C ASN A 101 -16.25 9.28 -5.17
N ALA A 102 -15.84 8.50 -4.15
CA ALA A 102 -15.99 7.05 -4.15
C ALA A 102 -17.47 6.61 -4.18
N SER A 103 -18.34 7.28 -3.43
CA SER A 103 -19.79 7.06 -3.47
C SER A 103 -20.38 7.44 -4.84
N ALA A 104 -19.97 8.58 -5.41
CA ALA A 104 -20.39 8.98 -6.76
C ALA A 104 -19.93 7.97 -7.82
N TRP A 105 -18.72 7.43 -7.69
CA TRP A 105 -18.20 6.37 -8.55
C TRP A 105 -19.05 5.09 -8.47
N LEU A 106 -19.51 4.71 -7.27
CA LEU A 106 -20.37 3.53 -7.06
C LEU A 106 -21.71 3.65 -7.80
N GLN A 107 -22.30 4.85 -7.83
CA GLN A 107 -23.58 5.12 -8.49
C GLN A 107 -23.51 5.07 -10.03
N LEU A 108 -22.31 5.12 -10.62
CA LEU A 108 -22.16 5.00 -12.07
C LEU A 108 -22.42 3.56 -12.51
N GLN A 109 -23.22 3.37 -13.56
CA GLN A 109 -23.59 2.04 -14.04
C GLN A 109 -22.61 1.43 -15.06
N ASN A 110 -21.92 2.27 -15.85
CA ASN A 110 -21.07 1.80 -16.94
C ASN A 110 -19.59 1.76 -16.53
N PHE A 111 -18.90 0.66 -16.84
CA PHE A 111 -17.47 0.47 -16.64
C PHE A 111 -16.62 1.61 -17.25
N THR A 112 -16.94 2.04 -18.47
CA THR A 112 -16.20 3.11 -19.15
C THR A 112 -16.34 4.44 -18.40
N LYS A 113 -17.54 4.73 -17.89
CA LYS A 113 -17.80 5.93 -17.07
C LYS A 113 -17.06 5.85 -15.74
N ARG A 114 -17.07 4.69 -15.07
CA ARG A 114 -16.32 4.43 -13.84
C ARG A 114 -14.81 4.62 -14.02
N LYS A 115 -14.23 4.07 -15.09
CA LYS A 115 -12.80 4.20 -15.40
C LYS A 115 -12.41 5.65 -15.69
N LYS A 116 -13.24 6.38 -16.45
CA LYS A 116 -13.05 7.81 -16.71
C LYS A 116 -13.14 8.64 -15.43
N PHE A 117 -14.16 8.41 -14.62
CA PHE A 117 -14.36 9.11 -13.36
C PHE A 117 -13.20 8.88 -12.37
N ALA A 118 -12.76 7.64 -12.23
CA ALA A 118 -11.64 7.32 -11.35
C ALA A 118 -10.33 7.95 -11.83
N LYS A 119 -10.10 8.02 -13.15
CA LYS A 119 -8.95 8.74 -13.72
C LYS A 119 -8.99 10.26 -13.44
N GLU A 120 -10.18 10.87 -13.51
CA GLU A 120 -10.37 12.31 -13.30
C GLU A 120 -10.33 12.71 -11.82
N LYS A 121 -11.01 11.96 -10.95
CA LYS A 121 -11.13 12.26 -9.51
C LYS A 121 -10.10 11.55 -8.64
N GLY A 122 -9.46 10.50 -9.16
CA GLY A 122 -8.47 9.69 -8.44
C GLY A 122 -9.09 8.80 -7.35
N ALA A 123 -10.39 8.52 -7.43
CA ALA A 123 -11.15 7.82 -6.41
C ALA A 123 -12.05 6.73 -7.01
N ARG A 124 -12.10 5.59 -6.32
CA ARG A 124 -12.89 4.40 -6.62
C ARG A 124 -13.56 3.93 -5.33
N TRP A 125 -14.68 3.23 -5.44
CA TRP A 125 -15.29 2.60 -4.27
C TRP A 125 -14.51 1.36 -3.80
N SER A 126 -14.46 1.19 -2.48
CA SER A 126 -13.88 0.04 -1.77
C SER A 126 -14.81 -0.34 -0.63
N VAL A 127 -14.87 -1.64 -0.31
CA VAL A 127 -15.71 -2.21 0.75
C VAL A 127 -15.41 -1.57 2.10
N LEU A 128 -14.17 -1.17 2.35
CA LEU A 128 -13.76 -0.52 3.60
C LEU A 128 -14.45 0.82 3.84
N ASN A 129 -14.99 1.48 2.80
CA ASN A 129 -15.78 2.70 2.98
C ASN A 129 -17.13 2.48 3.70
N ASN A 130 -17.57 1.22 3.86
CA ASN A 130 -18.73 0.89 4.68
C ASN A 130 -18.44 0.98 6.18
N LEU A 131 -17.17 0.94 6.58
CA LEU A 131 -16.78 1.06 7.98
C LEU A 131 -16.89 2.53 8.42
N PRO A 132 -17.66 2.85 9.49
CA PRO A 132 -17.87 4.24 9.91
C PRO A 132 -16.58 5.01 10.24
N TYR A 133 -15.59 4.31 10.81
CA TYR A 133 -14.30 4.86 11.22
C TYR A 133 -13.27 4.92 10.09
N TRP A 134 -13.55 4.38 8.91
CA TRP A 134 -12.58 4.32 7.83
C TRP A 134 -12.32 5.70 7.21
N ARG A 135 -11.03 6.05 7.17
CA ARG A 135 -10.52 7.31 6.63
C ARG A 135 -9.41 7.02 5.62
N PRO A 136 -9.74 6.86 4.32
CA PRO A 136 -8.80 6.41 3.28
C PRO A 136 -7.51 7.23 3.16
N VAL A 137 -7.59 8.56 3.35
CA VAL A 137 -6.44 9.46 3.27
C VAL A 137 -5.60 9.38 4.54
N GLN A 138 -6.23 9.41 5.72
CA GLN A 138 -5.51 9.30 7.01
C GLN A 138 -4.92 7.91 7.24
N PHE A 139 -5.52 6.88 6.67
CA PHE A 139 -5.06 5.50 6.79
C PHE A 139 -4.12 5.12 5.63
N SER A 140 -3.75 6.10 4.80
CA SER A 140 -2.62 5.94 3.88
C SER A 140 -1.32 6.21 4.62
N SER A 141 -0.51 5.18 4.84
CA SER A 141 0.87 5.30 5.30
C SER A 141 1.84 5.34 4.11
N ILE A 142 3.01 5.93 4.31
CA ILE A 142 4.14 5.77 3.39
C ILE A 142 4.93 4.58 3.90
N GLU A 143 4.97 3.51 3.10
CA GLU A 143 5.58 2.26 3.52
C GLU A 143 7.11 2.39 3.51
N MET A 144 7.72 2.20 4.69
CA MET A 144 9.13 2.50 4.92
C MET A 144 10.07 1.57 4.14
N MET A 145 9.76 0.28 4.03
CA MET A 145 10.65 -0.67 3.39
C MET A 145 10.76 -0.40 1.89
N HIS A 146 9.64 -0.31 1.17
CA HIS A 146 9.63 -0.20 -0.28
C HIS A 146 9.84 1.23 -0.76
N ALA A 147 9.29 2.24 -0.07
CA ALA A 147 9.49 3.63 -0.50
C ALA A 147 10.87 4.15 -0.08
N LEU A 148 11.23 4.00 1.19
CA LEU A 148 12.46 4.60 1.72
C LEU A 148 13.68 3.69 1.56
N VAL A 149 13.62 2.43 1.97
CA VAL A 149 14.80 1.54 1.99
C VAL A 149 15.11 0.98 0.59
N LEU A 150 14.14 0.35 -0.06
CA LEU A 150 14.31 -0.30 -1.37
C LEU A 150 14.12 0.65 -2.55
N GLY A 151 13.48 1.79 -2.33
CA GLY A 151 13.35 2.88 -3.29
C GLY A 151 14.48 3.89 -3.11
N ASP A 152 14.23 4.91 -2.29
CA ASP A 152 15.08 6.10 -2.21
C ASP A 152 16.53 5.79 -1.78
N LEU A 153 16.73 4.99 -0.73
CA LEU A 153 18.07 4.68 -0.22
C LEU A 153 18.85 3.80 -1.19
N LYS A 154 18.21 2.78 -1.77
CA LYS A 154 18.82 1.95 -2.79
C LYS A 154 19.24 2.80 -4.00
N ASP A 155 18.34 3.63 -4.52
CA ASP A 155 18.63 4.44 -5.70
C ASP A 155 19.72 5.48 -5.41
N HIS A 156 19.70 6.16 -4.26
CA HIS A 156 20.78 7.06 -3.85
C HIS A 156 22.11 6.33 -3.70
N SER A 157 22.12 5.16 -3.06
CA SER A 157 23.35 4.38 -2.85
C SER A 157 23.95 3.90 -4.16
N MET A 158 23.10 3.42 -5.07
CA MET A 158 23.52 2.84 -6.35
C MET A 158 23.93 3.91 -7.36
N TRP A 159 23.18 5.01 -7.46
CA TRP A 159 23.35 5.98 -8.55
C TRP A 159 24.02 7.27 -8.12
N PHE A 160 23.61 7.85 -6.99
CA PHE A 160 24.13 9.14 -6.56
C PHE A 160 25.48 9.01 -5.87
N LEU A 161 25.58 8.08 -4.93
CA LEU A 161 26.82 7.79 -4.19
C LEU A 161 27.72 6.81 -4.93
N ASN A 162 27.18 6.07 -5.90
CA ASN A 162 27.89 5.04 -6.65
C ASN A 162 28.70 4.09 -5.74
N VAL A 163 28.06 3.66 -4.65
CA VAL A 163 28.63 2.74 -3.66
C VAL A 163 29.20 1.47 -4.30
N PRO A 164 28.61 0.88 -5.37
CA PRO A 164 29.22 -0.27 -6.03
C PRO A 164 30.63 0.00 -6.57
N ALA A 165 30.86 1.16 -7.19
CA ALA A 165 32.17 1.52 -7.72
C ALA A 165 33.19 1.76 -6.59
N ALA A 166 32.79 2.49 -5.54
CA ALA A 166 33.63 2.70 -4.36
C ALA A 166 33.98 1.36 -3.67
N GLY A 167 33.01 0.45 -3.58
CA GLY A 167 33.23 -0.90 -3.03
C GLY A 167 34.20 -1.73 -3.88
N ALA A 168 34.15 -1.62 -5.20
CA ALA A 168 35.12 -2.28 -6.08
C ALA A 168 36.54 -1.71 -5.90
N GLN A 169 36.68 -0.38 -5.78
CA GLN A 169 37.96 0.26 -5.50
C GLN A 169 38.54 -0.18 -4.16
N LEU A 170 37.74 -0.19 -3.09
CA LEU A 170 38.16 -0.66 -1.77
C LEU A 170 38.64 -2.11 -1.79
N LYS A 171 37.96 -3.00 -2.51
CA LYS A 171 38.42 -4.39 -2.67
C LYS A 171 39.78 -4.47 -3.36
N SER A 172 39.99 -3.69 -4.42
CA SER A 172 41.29 -3.67 -5.09
C SER A 172 42.42 -3.15 -4.20
N ILE A 173 42.13 -2.16 -3.35
CA ILE A 173 43.09 -1.65 -2.35
C ILE A 173 43.37 -2.72 -1.28
N GLU A 174 42.35 -3.41 -0.78
CA GLU A 174 42.51 -4.48 0.21
C GLU A 174 43.31 -5.67 -0.34
N GLU A 175 43.11 -6.02 -1.61
CA GLU A 175 43.89 -7.06 -2.31
C GLU A 175 45.36 -6.65 -2.46
N LEU A 176 45.62 -5.39 -2.80
CA LEU A 176 46.99 -4.84 -2.82
C LEU A 176 47.60 -4.89 -1.42
N ASP A 177 46.94 -4.38 -0.39
CA ASP A 177 47.48 -4.37 0.97
C ASP A 177 47.84 -5.79 1.46
N LYS A 178 47.03 -6.80 1.12
CA LYS A 178 47.34 -8.22 1.40
C LYS A 178 48.57 -8.71 0.65
N ALA A 179 48.67 -8.43 -0.65
CA ALA A 179 49.81 -8.83 -1.47
C ALA A 179 51.13 -8.21 -0.99
N TRP A 180 51.09 -6.99 -0.45
CA TRP A 180 52.28 -6.31 0.08
C TRP A 180 52.71 -6.83 1.46
N CYS A 181 51.81 -7.48 2.20
CA CYS A 181 52.09 -8.03 3.53
C CYS A 181 52.57 -9.49 3.48
N GLU A 182 52.44 -10.19 2.37
CA GLU A 182 53.06 -11.51 2.20
C GLU A 182 54.57 -11.32 2.00
N PRO A 183 55.43 -11.86 2.88
CA PRO A 183 56.87 -11.76 2.67
C PRO A 183 57.21 -12.51 1.38
N GLU A 184 57.93 -11.86 0.45
CA GLU A 184 58.46 -12.49 -0.76
C GLU A 184 59.07 -13.84 -0.37
N SER A 185 58.42 -14.94 -0.76
CA SER A 185 58.88 -16.29 -0.50
C SER A 185 60.14 -16.52 -1.33
N LEU A 186 61.31 -16.34 -0.69
CA LEU A 186 62.63 -16.75 -1.14
C LEU A 186 62.74 -18.26 -1.27
#